data_AF-A0AAV0MUC2-F1
#
_entry.id   AF-A0AAV0MUC2-F1
#
_cell.length_a   1.000
_cell.length_b   1.000
_cell.length_c   1.000
_cell.angle_alpha   90.00
_cell.angle_beta   90.00
_cell.angle_gamma   90.00
#
_symmetry.space_group_name_H-M   'P 1'
#
loop_
_entity.id
_entity.type
_entity.pdbx_description
1 polymer ?
#
loop_
_entity_poly.entity_id
_entity_poly.type
_entity_poly.pdbx_seq_one_letter_code
_entity_poly.pdbx_strand_id
1 'polypeptide(L)'
;MEVGAVGAMRYVKDGIKAAKLVMQYSKHTFLVGEQASVFAISMGLQGPTNLSSSESIEKWSNWKDNGCQPNFRRDVIPANGCGPYRARDSVGSKKVGCSQSGSVEETESRSCLVGPHNHDTISMAVFDRMGHIAAGTSTNGATFKIPGRQSRHLYRDANSVEVLLGLQGWRWTHCRICSLCR
;
A
#
# COMPACT_ATOMS: atom_id res chain seq x y z
N MET A 1 17.27 1.22 17.35
CA MET A 1 16.68 1.40 16.01
C MET A 1 15.28 1.94 16.22
N GLU A 2 14.98 3.11 15.68
CA GLU A 2 13.64 3.72 15.76
C GLU A 2 12.88 3.39 14.49
N VAL A 3 11.62 2.98 14.62
CA VAL A 3 10.75 2.65 13.50
C VAL A 3 9.33 3.12 13.79
N GLY A 4 8.71 3.80 12.83
CA GLY A 4 7.28 4.08 12.82
C GLY A 4 6.71 3.86 11.44
N ALA A 5 5.41 3.58 11.37
CA ALA A 5 4.70 3.23 10.15
C ALA A 5 3.20 3.43 10.27
N VAL A 6 2.55 3.67 9.12
CA VAL A 6 1.09 3.66 8.95
C VAL A 6 0.68 2.80 7.76
N GLY A 7 -0.48 2.14 7.83
CA GLY A 7 -0.98 1.25 6.77
C GLY A 7 -2.50 1.29 6.60
N ALA A 8 -3.01 1.26 5.37
CA ALA A 8 -4.43 1.46 5.04
C ALA A 8 -5.10 2.72 5.68
N MET A 9 -4.28 3.73 6.02
CA MET A 9 -4.75 5.03 6.49
C MET A 9 -5.57 5.74 5.40
N ARG A 10 -6.60 6.48 5.80
CA ARG A 10 -7.48 7.26 4.90
C ARG A 10 -7.50 8.74 5.28
N TYR A 11 -7.97 9.59 4.39
CA TYR A 11 -8.28 11.01 4.63
C TYR A 11 -7.11 11.93 5.06
N VAL A 12 -5.90 11.40 5.23
CA VAL A 12 -4.68 12.14 5.57
C VAL A 12 -3.71 12.00 4.41
N LYS A 13 -3.31 13.12 3.83
CA LYS A 13 -2.41 13.17 2.66
C LYS A 13 -0.96 12.83 3.02
N ASP A 14 -0.49 13.31 4.17
CA ASP A 14 0.91 13.27 4.55
C ASP A 14 1.27 11.99 5.33
N GLY A 15 1.22 10.85 4.65
CA GLY A 15 1.53 9.53 5.23
C GLY A 15 2.85 9.50 6.02
N ILE A 16 3.95 9.90 5.40
CA ILE A 16 5.29 9.80 5.99
C ILE A 16 5.46 10.72 7.21
N LYS A 17 4.66 11.79 7.33
CA LYS A 17 4.54 12.54 8.60
C LYS A 17 3.82 11.70 9.66
N ALA A 18 2.73 11.02 9.33
CA ALA A 18 2.04 10.14 10.26
C ALA A 18 2.94 9.00 10.76
N ALA A 19 3.73 8.37 9.87
CA ALA A 19 4.74 7.38 10.26
C ALA A 19 5.84 7.98 11.18
N LYS A 20 6.32 9.19 10.89
CA LYS A 20 7.24 9.95 11.76
C LYS A 20 6.64 10.19 13.14
N LEU A 21 5.36 10.54 13.19
CA LEU A 21 4.63 10.77 14.45
C LEU A 21 4.44 9.47 15.25
N VAL A 22 4.18 8.34 14.59
CA VAL A 22 4.16 7.01 15.25
C VAL A 22 5.52 6.70 15.88
N MET A 23 6.62 6.93 15.14
CA MET A 23 7.99 6.71 15.61
C MET A 23 8.37 7.59 16.80
N GLN A 24 7.96 8.86 16.79
CA GLN A 24 8.38 9.86 17.78
C GLN A 24 7.50 9.94 19.03
N TYR A 25 6.20 9.64 18.91
CA TYR A 25 5.20 9.93 19.95
C TYR A 25 4.37 8.71 20.38
N SER A 26 4.76 7.51 19.97
CA SER A 26 4.13 6.28 20.46
C SER A 26 5.17 5.22 20.83
N LYS A 27 4.77 4.26 21.68
CA LYS A 27 5.56 3.05 21.95
C LYS A 27 5.33 1.94 20.92
N HIS A 28 4.53 2.21 19.89
CA HIS A 28 4.18 1.27 18.83
C HIS A 28 4.95 1.61 17.55
N THR A 29 5.23 0.60 16.74
CA THR A 29 5.97 0.78 15.48
C THR A 29 5.05 0.87 14.26
N PHE A 30 3.77 0.47 14.37
CA PHE A 30 2.85 0.40 13.24
C PHE A 30 1.39 0.62 13.69
N LEU A 31 0.71 1.59 13.07
CA LEU A 31 -0.73 1.80 13.22
C LEU A 31 -1.46 1.56 11.89
N VAL A 32 -2.68 1.04 11.92
CA VAL A 32 -3.42 0.70 10.69
C VAL A 32 -4.87 1.17 10.67
N GLY A 33 -5.39 1.36 9.46
CA GLY A 33 -6.79 1.69 9.18
C GLY A 33 -7.19 3.10 9.62
N GLU A 34 -8.46 3.24 9.96
CA GLU A 34 -9.07 4.52 10.37
C GLU A 34 -8.48 5.06 11.68
N GLN A 35 -8.09 4.19 12.61
CA GLN A 35 -7.47 4.61 13.88
C GLN A 35 -6.08 5.23 13.66
N ALA A 36 -5.35 4.85 12.60
CA ALA A 36 -4.14 5.54 12.19
C ALA A 36 -4.42 6.96 11.69
N SER A 37 -5.55 7.18 11.00
CA SER A 37 -6.01 8.52 10.58
C SER A 37 -6.38 9.39 11.76
N VAL A 38 -7.11 8.83 12.74
CA VAL A 38 -7.49 9.54 13.98
C VAL A 38 -6.24 9.95 14.76
N PHE A 39 -5.28 9.04 14.93
CA PHE A 39 -3.98 9.36 15.53
C PHE A 39 -3.27 10.49 14.78
N ALA A 40 -3.10 10.36 13.45
CA ALA A 40 -2.43 11.34 12.61
C ALA A 40 -3.05 12.75 12.72
N ILE A 41 -4.38 12.85 12.71
CA ILE A 41 -5.11 14.13 12.84
C ILE A 41 -4.98 14.68 14.27
N SER A 42 -5.08 13.82 15.31
CA SER A 42 -4.90 14.25 16.71
C SER A 42 -3.49 14.78 17.00
N MET A 43 -2.50 14.33 16.23
CA MET A 43 -1.12 14.81 16.25
C MET A 43 -0.87 16.05 15.36
N GLY A 44 -1.93 16.68 14.82
CA GLY A 44 -1.86 17.95 14.10
C GLY A 44 -1.74 17.86 12.58
N LEU A 45 -1.93 16.68 11.98
CA LEU A 45 -1.99 16.58 10.51
C LEU A 45 -3.36 16.99 9.95
N GLN A 46 -3.33 17.57 8.75
CA GLN A 46 -4.52 18.02 8.03
C GLN A 46 -5.40 16.82 7.64
N GLY A 47 -6.66 16.86 8.05
CA GLY A 47 -7.70 15.89 7.70
C GLY A 47 -8.95 16.05 8.57
N PRO A 48 -10.05 15.31 8.27
CA PRO A 48 -10.18 14.40 7.14
C PRO A 48 -10.41 15.15 5.82
N THR A 49 -9.65 14.80 4.78
CA THR A 49 -9.72 15.41 3.45
C THR A 49 -10.03 14.36 2.38
N ASN A 50 -10.82 14.70 1.36
CA ASN A 50 -10.99 13.81 0.20
C ASN A 50 -9.71 13.81 -0.65
N LEU A 51 -9.09 12.63 -0.80
CA LEU A 51 -7.85 12.45 -1.57
C LEU A 51 -8.11 12.01 -3.03
N SER A 52 -9.37 11.90 -3.45
CA SER A 52 -9.76 11.45 -4.78
C SER A 52 -9.62 12.58 -5.80
N SER A 53 -8.85 12.36 -6.87
CA SER A 53 -8.85 13.24 -8.05
C SER A 53 -10.03 12.89 -8.99
N SER A 54 -10.40 13.81 -9.89
CA SER A 54 -11.37 13.55 -10.97
C SER A 54 -10.98 12.32 -11.79
N GLU A 55 -9.71 12.23 -12.19
CA GLU A 55 -9.13 11.09 -12.90
C GLU A 55 -9.26 9.77 -12.10
N SER A 56 -9.07 9.82 -10.77
CA SER A 56 -9.22 8.64 -9.91
C SER A 56 -10.68 8.16 -9.85
N ILE A 57 -11.62 9.10 -9.82
CA ILE A 57 -13.06 8.83 -9.81
C ILE A 57 -13.50 8.24 -11.16
N GLU A 58 -13.04 8.80 -12.27
CA GLU A 58 -13.31 8.30 -13.62
C GLU A 58 -12.77 6.87 -13.81
N LYS A 59 -11.50 6.63 -13.46
CA LYS A 59 -10.90 5.28 -13.47
C LYS A 59 -11.69 4.28 -12.62
N TRP A 60 -12.22 4.73 -11.46
CA TRP A 60 -13.04 3.88 -10.60
C TRP A 60 -14.43 3.59 -11.18
N SER A 61 -15.08 4.58 -11.81
CA SER A 61 -16.36 4.34 -12.51
C SER A 61 -16.16 3.33 -13.64
N ASN A 62 -15.20 3.60 -14.53
CA ASN A 62 -14.91 2.72 -15.66
C ASN A 62 -14.59 1.28 -15.20
N TRP A 63 -13.86 1.10 -14.09
CA TRP A 63 -13.61 -0.24 -13.52
C TRP A 63 -14.88 -0.90 -12.96
N LYS A 64 -15.75 -0.14 -12.29
CA LYS A 64 -17.01 -0.63 -11.75
C LYS A 64 -17.97 -1.06 -12.86
N ASP A 65 -18.05 -0.25 -13.92
CA ASP A 65 -18.89 -0.48 -15.09
C ASP A 65 -18.39 -1.70 -15.90
N ASN A 66 -17.06 -1.92 -15.95
CA ASN A 66 -16.42 -3.15 -16.45
C ASN A 66 -16.49 -4.35 -15.47
N GLY A 67 -17.57 -4.46 -14.68
CA GLY A 67 -17.81 -5.60 -13.79
C GLY A 67 -16.76 -5.80 -12.69
N CYS A 68 -16.09 -4.73 -12.28
CA CYS A 68 -14.97 -4.76 -11.32
C CYS A 68 -13.81 -5.66 -11.74
N GLN A 69 -13.43 -5.63 -13.03
CA GLN A 69 -12.25 -6.32 -13.57
C GLN A 69 -11.23 -5.33 -14.17
N PRO A 70 -9.92 -5.63 -14.10
CA PRO A 70 -9.31 -6.73 -13.35
C PRO A 70 -9.41 -6.50 -11.84
N ASN A 71 -9.42 -7.58 -11.05
CA ASN A 71 -9.28 -7.51 -9.60
C ASN A 71 -8.32 -8.58 -9.07
N PHE A 72 -7.83 -8.38 -7.83
CA PHE A 72 -6.85 -9.26 -7.20
C PHE A 72 -7.47 -10.49 -6.50
N ARG A 73 -8.73 -10.83 -6.79
CA ARG A 73 -9.38 -12.03 -6.26
C ARG A 73 -9.18 -13.20 -7.22
N ARG A 74 -9.10 -14.40 -6.66
CA ARG A 74 -8.92 -15.65 -7.42
C ARG A 74 -10.00 -16.64 -6.99
N ASP A 75 -10.49 -17.44 -7.92
CA ASP A 75 -11.42 -18.55 -7.66
C ASP A 75 -12.73 -18.14 -6.95
N VAL A 76 -13.26 -16.94 -7.25
CA VAL A 76 -14.49 -16.40 -6.65
C VAL A 76 -15.55 -16.01 -7.67
N ILE A 77 -16.81 -16.09 -7.25
CA ILE A 77 -17.99 -15.63 -8.01
C ILE A 77 -18.62 -14.47 -7.22
N PRO A 78 -18.85 -13.28 -7.83
CA PRO A 78 -19.58 -12.20 -7.19
C PRO A 78 -21.09 -12.51 -7.16
N ALA A 79 -21.75 -12.18 -6.04
CA ALA A 79 -23.21 -12.27 -5.95
C ALA A 79 -23.91 -11.17 -6.78
N ASN A 80 -23.50 -9.91 -6.60
CA ASN A 80 -24.11 -8.75 -7.27
C ASN A 80 -23.03 -7.91 -7.98
N GLY A 81 -22.54 -8.37 -9.14
CA GLY A 81 -21.55 -7.68 -9.98
C GLY A 81 -20.16 -7.56 -9.35
N CYS A 82 -20.02 -6.69 -8.35
CA CYS A 82 -18.78 -6.36 -7.66
C CYS A 82 -18.66 -6.95 -6.24
N GLY A 83 -19.54 -7.88 -5.87
CA GLY A 83 -19.56 -8.59 -4.58
C GLY A 83 -20.95 -8.64 -3.93
N PRO A 84 -21.10 -9.17 -2.70
CA PRO A 84 -20.09 -9.95 -1.96
C PRO A 84 -19.64 -11.18 -2.76
N TYR A 85 -18.40 -11.62 -2.56
CA TYR A 85 -17.80 -12.70 -3.32
C TYR A 85 -17.89 -14.02 -2.54
N ARG A 86 -18.25 -15.10 -3.23
CA ARG A 86 -18.20 -16.48 -2.69
C ARG A 86 -17.09 -17.26 -3.37
N ALA A 87 -16.48 -18.20 -2.66
CA ALA A 87 -15.56 -19.15 -3.27
C ALA A 87 -16.31 -19.98 -4.33
N ARG A 88 -15.64 -20.33 -5.42
CA ARG A 88 -16.14 -21.35 -6.35
C ARG A 88 -15.94 -22.72 -5.69
N ASP A 89 -17.03 -23.36 -5.28
CA ASP A 89 -16.98 -24.60 -4.52
C ASP A 89 -16.17 -25.68 -5.26
N SER A 90 -15.21 -26.29 -4.55
CA SER A 90 -14.30 -27.30 -5.11
C SER A 90 -14.95 -28.70 -5.18
N VAL A 91 -16.21 -28.77 -5.61
CA VAL A 91 -16.94 -30.03 -5.81
C VAL A 91 -16.80 -30.44 -7.28
N GLY A 92 -15.67 -31.06 -7.62
CA GLY A 92 -15.47 -31.70 -8.93
C GLY A 92 -14.08 -31.56 -9.56
N SER A 93 -13.24 -30.62 -9.13
CA SER A 93 -11.90 -30.45 -9.72
C SER A 93 -10.89 -31.43 -9.12
N LYS A 94 -10.37 -32.32 -9.96
CA LYS A 94 -9.18 -33.14 -9.66
C LYS A 94 -8.06 -32.24 -9.13
N LYS A 95 -7.33 -32.70 -8.10
CA LYS A 95 -6.04 -32.08 -7.71
C LYS A 95 -5.08 -32.13 -8.90
N VAL A 96 -4.93 -31.01 -9.61
CA VAL A 96 -3.69 -30.73 -10.34
C VAL A 96 -2.66 -30.36 -9.28
N GLY A 97 -1.98 -31.37 -8.75
CA GLY A 97 -0.73 -31.16 -8.04
C GLY A 97 0.32 -30.63 -9.02
N CYS A 98 1.29 -29.87 -8.52
CA CYS A 98 2.46 -29.52 -9.32
C CYS A 98 3.24 -30.80 -9.67
N SER A 99 3.06 -31.31 -10.88
CA SER A 99 3.81 -32.42 -11.44
C SER A 99 4.00 -32.14 -12.92
N GLN A 100 5.25 -32.16 -13.38
CA GLN A 100 5.60 -31.78 -14.74
C GLN A 100 5.30 -32.91 -15.72
N SER A 101 4.43 -32.67 -16.71
CA SER A 101 4.49 -33.35 -18.02
C SER A 101 3.45 -32.79 -19.01
N GLY A 102 3.91 -32.38 -20.20
CA GLY A 102 3.18 -32.65 -21.46
C GLY A 102 1.99 -31.75 -21.87
N SER A 103 2.32 -30.65 -22.56
CA SER A 103 1.71 -30.18 -23.84
C SER A 103 0.22 -29.82 -23.96
N VAL A 104 -0.03 -28.67 -24.65
CA VAL A 104 -1.30 -28.18 -25.22
C VAL A 104 -2.30 -27.67 -24.15
N GLU A 105 -2.68 -26.40 -24.04
CA GLU A 105 -2.55 -25.20 -24.90
C GLU A 105 -2.05 -23.98 -24.07
N GLU A 106 -1.03 -23.27 -24.54
CA GLU A 106 -0.44 -22.11 -23.84
C GLU A 106 -1.07 -20.77 -24.27
N THR A 107 -2.27 -20.41 -23.79
CA THR A 107 -2.75 -19.01 -23.86
C THR A 107 -3.72 -18.64 -22.73
N GLU A 108 -3.23 -18.56 -21.49
CA GLU A 108 -3.66 -17.50 -20.57
C GLU A 108 -2.46 -16.91 -19.84
N SER A 109 -1.91 -15.87 -20.46
CA SER A 109 -1.31 -14.70 -19.83
C SER A 109 -1.17 -14.76 -18.31
N ARG A 110 0.04 -15.05 -17.82
CA ARG A 110 0.49 -14.62 -16.49
C ARG A 110 0.62 -13.09 -16.50
N SER A 111 -0.50 -12.39 -16.68
CA SER A 111 -0.53 -10.94 -16.74
C SER A 111 0.05 -10.43 -15.43
N CYS A 112 1.16 -9.71 -15.55
CA CYS A 112 1.76 -9.09 -14.39
C CYS A 112 0.79 -7.97 -14.00
N LEU A 113 -0.12 -8.24 -13.05
CA LEU A 113 -1.12 -7.28 -12.51
C LEU A 113 -0.49 -6.01 -11.90
N VAL A 114 0.84 -5.93 -11.95
CA VAL A 114 1.75 -4.89 -11.51
C VAL A 114 2.55 -4.44 -12.75
N GLY A 115 1.91 -3.66 -13.63
CA GLY A 115 2.60 -2.98 -14.72
C GLY A 115 3.31 -1.69 -14.26
N PRO A 116 4.22 -1.11 -15.06
CA PRO A 116 4.90 0.15 -14.72
C PRO A 116 3.96 1.32 -14.41
N HIS A 117 2.74 1.29 -14.94
CA HIS A 117 1.72 2.33 -14.76
C HIS A 117 0.75 2.09 -13.59
N ASN A 118 0.94 1.06 -12.76
CA ASN A 118 -0.06 0.63 -11.77
C ASN A 118 0.25 0.96 -10.30
N HIS A 119 1.47 1.42 -9.94
CA HIS A 119 1.84 1.69 -8.54
C HIS A 119 2.60 3.01 -8.38
N ASP A 120 1.92 4.04 -7.86
CA ASP A 120 2.58 5.21 -7.28
C ASP A 120 3.31 4.76 -6.00
N THR A 121 4.61 4.51 -6.12
CA THR A 121 5.50 4.17 -4.99
C THR A 121 6.78 4.96 -5.11
N ILE A 122 7.07 5.75 -4.10
CA ILE A 122 8.33 6.50 -3.97
C ILE A 122 9.10 5.97 -2.78
N SER A 123 10.39 5.70 -2.98
CA SER A 123 11.32 5.25 -1.93
C SER A 123 12.56 6.12 -1.97
N MET A 124 13.06 6.51 -0.81
CA MET A 124 14.26 7.34 -0.66
C MET A 124 15.09 6.80 0.50
N ALA A 125 16.40 6.67 0.27
CA ALA A 125 17.39 6.44 1.30
C ALA A 125 18.38 7.61 1.30
N VAL A 126 18.82 8.02 2.48
CA VAL A 126 19.75 9.13 2.69
C VAL A 126 20.83 8.65 3.66
N PHE A 127 22.08 8.98 3.37
CA PHE A 127 23.19 8.85 4.29
C PHE A 127 23.77 10.23 4.58
N ASP A 128 24.25 10.46 5.80
CA ASP A 128 24.87 11.73 6.19
C ASP A 128 26.40 11.65 6.27
N ARG A 129 27.05 12.77 6.60
CA ARG A 129 28.51 12.85 6.74
C ARG A 129 29.05 12.20 8.02
N MET A 130 28.17 11.82 8.96
CA MET A 130 28.50 11.15 10.21
C MET A 130 28.37 9.62 10.09
N GLY A 131 27.87 9.12 8.95
CA GLY A 131 27.66 7.69 8.69
C GLY A 131 26.29 7.18 9.12
N HIS A 132 25.35 8.05 9.49
CA HIS A 132 23.97 7.66 9.75
C HIS A 132 23.23 7.39 8.44
N ILE A 133 22.22 6.52 8.51
CA ILE A 133 21.35 6.16 7.38
C ILE A 133 19.90 6.33 7.81
N ALA A 134 19.09 6.92 6.92
CA ALA A 134 17.64 6.98 7.04
C ALA A 134 16.98 6.50 5.75
N ALA A 135 15.86 5.79 5.85
CA ALA A 135 15.06 5.35 4.72
C ALA A 135 13.57 5.71 4.91
N GLY A 136 12.83 5.82 3.80
CA GLY A 136 11.39 6.11 3.75
C GLY A 136 10.76 5.66 2.44
N THR A 137 9.59 5.01 2.49
CA THR A 137 8.84 4.54 1.30
C THR A 137 7.36 4.85 1.42
N SER A 138 6.78 5.62 0.50
CA SER A 138 5.33 5.94 0.48
C SER A 138 4.65 5.33 -0.74
N THR A 139 3.42 4.82 -0.58
CA THR A 139 2.68 4.17 -1.68
C THR A 139 1.16 4.21 -1.52
N ASN A 140 0.46 4.53 -2.61
CA ASN A 140 -1.00 4.33 -2.71
C ASN A 140 -1.38 2.84 -2.85
N GLY A 141 -0.40 1.98 -3.18
CA GLY A 141 -0.59 0.56 -3.45
C GLY A 141 -1.12 0.29 -4.86
N ALA A 142 -1.81 -0.84 -5.05
CA ALA A 142 -2.36 -1.22 -6.34
C ALA A 142 -3.72 -0.57 -6.61
N THR A 143 -3.89 -0.02 -7.81
CA THR A 143 -5.19 0.35 -8.37
C THR A 143 -6.13 -0.85 -8.28
N PHE A 144 -7.37 -0.64 -7.80
CA PHE A 144 -8.38 -1.70 -7.61
C PHE A 144 -7.95 -2.87 -6.67
N LYS A 145 -7.00 -2.62 -5.75
CA LYS A 145 -6.66 -3.57 -4.68
C LYS A 145 -7.89 -3.97 -3.85
N ILE A 146 -7.91 -5.21 -3.37
CA ILE A 146 -8.87 -5.66 -2.35
C ILE A 146 -8.75 -4.71 -1.14
N PRO A 147 -9.85 -4.17 -0.58
CA PRO A 147 -9.82 -3.34 0.62
C PRO A 147 -9.07 -4.04 1.78
N GLY A 148 -8.19 -3.31 2.47
CA GLY A 148 -7.30 -3.86 3.49
C GLY A 148 -6.02 -4.51 2.96
N ARG A 149 -5.87 -4.73 1.63
CA ARG A 149 -4.61 -5.23 1.04
C ARG A 149 -3.48 -4.23 1.23
N GLN A 150 -2.50 -4.64 2.03
CA GLN A 150 -1.16 -4.07 2.07
C GLN A 150 -0.30 -4.69 0.95
N SER A 151 0.64 -3.92 0.38
CA SER A 151 1.44 -4.35 -0.77
C SER A 151 2.57 -5.32 -0.38
N ARG A 152 3.07 -6.14 -1.31
CA ARG A 152 3.97 -7.30 -1.03
C ARG A 152 5.49 -7.05 -1.16
N HIS A 153 5.98 -5.89 -1.58
CA HIS A 153 7.42 -5.58 -1.62
C HIS A 153 8.09 -5.51 -0.21
N LEU A 154 7.80 -6.45 0.71
CA LEU A 154 8.71 -6.72 1.82
C LEU A 154 9.98 -7.30 1.19
N TYR A 155 11.06 -6.52 1.04
CA TYR A 155 12.34 -7.09 0.59
C TYR A 155 13.05 -7.70 1.79
N ARG A 156 12.42 -8.69 2.44
CA ARG A 156 12.72 -9.06 3.84
C ARG A 156 12.49 -7.90 4.84
N ASP A 157 11.97 -6.77 4.36
CA ASP A 157 11.72 -5.50 5.05
C ASP A 157 10.45 -4.82 4.49
N ALA A 158 9.37 -4.80 5.30
CA ALA A 158 8.31 -3.78 5.45
C ALA A 158 7.67 -3.09 4.20
N ASN A 159 6.36 -3.27 3.90
CA ASN A 159 5.74 -2.68 2.70
C ASN A 159 4.20 -2.48 2.73
N SER A 160 3.73 -1.46 1.98
CA SER A 160 2.68 -0.54 2.46
C SER A 160 2.97 -0.07 3.88
N VAL A 161 4.24 0.30 4.06
CA VAL A 161 4.82 0.75 5.31
C VAL A 161 5.69 1.93 4.90
N GLU A 162 5.29 3.12 5.34
CA GLU A 162 6.23 4.23 5.46
C GLU A 162 7.19 3.89 6.58
N VAL A 163 8.16 3.03 6.26
CA VAL A 163 9.23 2.67 7.19
C VAL A 163 10.10 3.91 7.34
N LEU A 164 9.98 4.63 8.43
CA LEU A 164 11.09 5.48 8.87
C LEU A 164 12.07 4.58 9.61
N LEU A 165 13.17 4.19 8.97
CA LEU A 165 14.29 3.55 9.66
C LEU A 165 15.18 4.68 10.23
N GLY A 166 15.19 4.85 11.56
CA GLY A 166 16.08 5.80 12.27
C GLY A 166 17.54 5.35 12.27
N LEU A 167 18.53 6.19 12.58
CA LEU A 167 18.77 6.97 13.82
C LEU A 167 19.78 8.11 13.52
N GLN A 168 19.94 9.23 14.25
CA GLN A 168 19.18 9.89 15.33
C GLN A 168 19.67 11.37 15.45
N GLY A 169 18.97 12.21 16.24
CA GLY A 169 19.54 13.42 16.85
C GLY A 169 19.51 14.74 16.04
N TRP A 170 18.77 15.72 16.58
CA TRP A 170 18.82 17.18 16.30
C TRP A 170 18.12 17.75 15.06
N ARG A 171 17.90 19.09 15.12
CA ARG A 171 16.94 19.89 14.33
C ARG A 171 17.37 20.11 12.88
N TRP A 172 16.38 20.30 12.01
CA TRP A 172 16.52 20.34 10.56
C TRP A 172 16.45 21.73 9.93
N THR A 173 17.22 21.95 8.85
CA THR A 173 17.06 23.09 7.95
C THR A 173 17.23 22.73 6.45
N HIS A 174 16.14 22.92 5.71
CA HIS A 174 16.05 23.19 4.25
C HIS A 174 16.41 22.13 3.18
N CYS A 175 15.34 21.48 2.69
CA CYS A 175 15.03 21.18 1.29
C CYS A 175 13.49 21.05 1.19
N ARG A 176 12.85 21.05 0.01
CA ARG A 176 11.37 21.07 -0.07
C ARG A 176 10.69 19.69 0.05
N ILE A 177 11.42 18.59 -0.14
CA ILE A 177 11.06 17.27 0.44
C ILE A 177 11.42 17.20 1.93
N CYS A 178 12.48 17.90 2.38
CA CYS A 178 12.73 18.15 3.80
C CYS A 178 11.74 19.17 4.45
N SER A 179 10.61 19.48 3.82
CA SER A 179 9.47 20.11 4.51
C SER A 179 8.80 19.15 5.49
N LEU A 180 8.91 17.83 5.24
CA LEU A 180 8.59 16.73 6.14
C LEU A 180 9.54 16.62 7.35
N CYS A 181 10.65 17.33 7.27
CA CYS A 181 11.75 17.21 8.20
C CYS A 181 11.82 18.37 9.21
N ARG A 182 11.16 19.51 8.94
CA ARG A 182 10.87 20.47 10.02
C ARG A 182 10.00 19.86 11.11
#